data_AF-A0A844FTC3-F1
#
_entry.id   AF-A0A844FTC3-F1
#
_cell.length_a   1.000
_cell.length_b   1.000
_cell.length_c   1.000
_cell.angle_alpha   90.00
_cell.angle_beta   90.00
_cell.angle_gamma   90.00
#
_symmetry.space_group_name_H-M   'P 1'
#
loop_
_entity.id
_entity.type
_entity.pdbx_description
1 polymer ?
#
loop_
_entity_poly.entity_id
_entity_poly.type
_entity_poly.pdbx_seq_one_letter_code
_entity_poly.pdbx_strand_id
1 'polypeptide(L)'
;MARARTDAQMCEYGENGFQEYQYIACGGSDVCDVCKKTDDRVFSVKKIMPGVNAHPMHPNCHCSTAMYIDEKRYYEWLDSYDQHYMSYNDWVEWKNNEISRALAVRNGNIYGIKTTNGQGVSNETKAVLDKDIHKLLKEYPVLKGRISEISFTELSSNEIASARINKNLDLALKLNINIFKNEDMLHGLIENENDMLSPEGSMYGYLKHEFTHFLEYQYAIDHSETVDQAGNDIGTSKYANEILDDAINNCGLTKSDDIMEAQISKYATYNSSEAIAEANSTIKETVLIKEIKKW
;
A
#
# COMPACT_ATOMS: atom_id res chain seq x y z
N MET A 1 -25.57 27.88 23.34
CA MET A 1 -24.50 26.97 23.79
C MET A 1 -24.59 25.58 23.16
N ALA A 2 -25.77 24.93 23.12
CA ALA A 2 -25.92 23.59 22.52
C ALA A 2 -25.38 23.50 21.07
N ARG A 3 -25.83 24.40 20.18
CA ARG A 3 -25.38 24.43 18.78
C ARG A 3 -23.85 24.50 18.60
N ALA A 4 -23.17 25.39 19.34
CA ALA A 4 -21.71 25.52 19.26
C ALA A 4 -20.97 24.25 19.75
N ARG A 5 -21.54 23.50 20.70
CA ARG A 5 -20.99 22.20 21.13
C ARG A 5 -21.19 21.15 20.05
N THR A 6 -22.36 21.12 19.43
CA THR A 6 -22.63 20.23 18.30
C THR A 6 -21.63 20.52 17.20
N ASP A 7 -21.51 21.78 16.77
CA ASP A 7 -20.60 22.21 15.70
C ASP A 7 -19.14 21.76 15.97
N ALA A 8 -18.67 21.88 17.23
CA ALA A 8 -17.36 21.38 17.64
C ALA A 8 -17.23 19.85 17.53
N GLN A 9 -18.25 19.09 17.99
CA GLN A 9 -18.29 17.62 17.80
C GLN A 9 -18.29 17.23 16.32
N MET A 10 -18.94 18.02 15.45
CA MET A 10 -18.95 17.74 14.00
C MET A 10 -17.57 17.89 13.37
N CYS A 11 -16.86 18.95 13.75
CA CYS A 11 -15.47 19.17 13.32
C CYS A 11 -14.61 17.98 13.77
N GLU A 12 -14.74 17.55 15.02
CA GLU A 12 -14.00 16.42 15.57
C GLU A 12 -14.28 15.11 14.81
N TYR A 13 -15.52 14.82 14.43
CA TYR A 13 -15.84 13.62 13.65
C TYR A 13 -15.16 13.64 12.28
N GLY A 14 -15.15 14.79 11.61
CA GLY A 14 -14.49 14.97 10.33
C GLY A 14 -12.96 14.88 10.43
N GLU A 15 -12.37 15.53 11.43
CA GLU A 15 -10.93 15.53 11.69
C GLU A 15 -10.40 14.14 12.03
N ASN A 16 -11.18 13.34 12.77
CA ASN A 16 -10.84 11.95 13.10
C ASN A 16 -11.17 10.95 11.95
N GLY A 17 -11.63 11.43 10.79
CA GLY A 17 -11.83 10.61 9.61
C GLY A 17 -13.10 9.75 9.60
N PHE A 18 -14.09 10.06 10.44
CA PHE A 18 -15.37 9.35 10.47
C PHE A 18 -16.30 9.86 9.38
N GLN A 19 -16.89 8.94 8.62
CA GLN A 19 -17.82 9.27 7.52
C GLN A 19 -19.28 9.38 8.00
N GLU A 20 -19.61 8.71 9.11
CA GLU A 20 -20.97 8.54 9.61
C GLU A 20 -21.06 8.78 11.13
N TYR A 21 -22.23 9.23 11.58
CA TYR A 21 -22.56 9.41 12.99
C TYR A 21 -24.00 8.92 13.24
N GLN A 22 -24.26 8.46 14.45
CA GLN A 22 -25.57 8.05 14.92
C GLN A 22 -26.21 9.15 15.77
N TYR A 23 -27.49 9.41 15.55
CA TYR A 23 -28.28 10.26 16.42
C TYR A 23 -28.75 9.48 17.65
N ILE A 24 -28.49 10.00 18.84
CA ILE A 24 -28.86 9.38 20.11
C ILE A 24 -29.88 10.29 20.79
N ALA A 25 -31.14 9.86 20.79
CA ALA A 25 -32.17 10.58 21.51
C ALA A 25 -31.94 10.46 23.02
N CYS A 26 -32.35 11.49 23.78
CA CYS A 26 -32.33 11.41 25.23
C CYS A 26 -33.31 10.31 25.71
N GLY A 27 -33.02 9.65 26.83
CA GLY A 27 -33.85 8.54 27.32
C GLY A 27 -35.11 8.97 28.08
N GLY A 28 -36.03 8.03 28.29
CA GLY A 28 -37.16 8.18 29.22
C GLY A 28 -38.26 9.14 28.75
N SER A 29 -38.82 9.91 29.69
CA SER A 29 -39.91 10.88 29.43
C SER A 29 -39.44 12.20 28.80
N ASP A 30 -38.13 12.41 28.71
CA ASP A 30 -37.54 13.66 28.21
C ASP A 30 -37.40 13.69 26.69
N VAL A 31 -37.61 12.54 26.03
CA VAL A 31 -37.57 12.45 24.56
C VAL A 31 -38.86 12.97 23.95
N CYS A 32 -38.74 13.97 23.07
CA CYS A 32 -39.88 14.44 22.30
C CYS A 32 -40.15 13.52 21.08
N ASP A 33 -41.35 13.59 20.54
CA ASP A 33 -41.75 12.82 19.35
C ASP A 33 -40.90 13.12 18.11
N VAL A 34 -40.28 14.30 18.03
CA VAL A 34 -39.37 14.66 16.93
C VAL A 34 -38.07 13.90 17.05
N CYS A 35 -37.43 13.93 18.22
CA CYS A 35 -36.15 13.26 18.46
C CYS A 35 -36.29 11.74 18.45
N LYS A 36 -37.40 11.21 18.99
CA LYS A 36 -37.68 9.77 18.99
C LYS A 36 -37.77 9.17 17.59
N LYS A 37 -38.22 9.96 16.60
CA LYS A 37 -38.26 9.51 15.19
C LYS A 37 -36.87 9.38 14.59
N THR A 38 -35.92 10.18 15.07
CA THR A 38 -34.54 10.27 14.58
C THR A 38 -33.59 9.37 15.38
N ASP A 39 -34.06 8.80 16.49
CA ASP A 39 -33.30 7.91 17.34
C ASP A 39 -32.74 6.72 16.55
N ASP A 40 -31.50 6.33 16.89
CA ASP A 40 -30.68 5.30 16.26
C ASP A 40 -30.41 5.49 14.76
N ARG A 41 -30.83 6.59 14.14
CA ARG A 41 -30.56 6.83 12.71
C ARG A 41 -29.11 7.24 12.48
N VAL A 42 -28.51 6.63 11.48
CA VAL A 42 -27.16 6.94 11.00
C VAL A 42 -27.23 7.97 9.88
N PHE A 43 -26.36 8.96 9.95
CA PHE A 43 -26.25 10.04 8.98
C PHE A 43 -24.80 10.26 8.57
N SER A 44 -24.59 10.77 7.36
CA SER A 44 -23.25 11.15 6.91
C SER A 44 -22.76 12.44 7.58
N VAL A 45 -21.52 12.43 8.07
CA VAL A 45 -20.85 13.62 8.65
C VAL A 45 -20.81 14.77 7.63
N LYS A 46 -20.64 14.49 6.33
CA LYS A 46 -20.64 15.52 5.26
C LYS A 46 -21.98 16.22 5.07
N LYS A 47 -23.09 15.63 5.55
CA LYS A 47 -24.45 16.15 5.42
C LYS A 47 -25.04 16.60 6.75
N ILE A 48 -24.20 16.86 7.74
CA ILE A 48 -24.65 17.22 9.07
C ILE A 48 -25.29 18.61 9.09
N MET A 49 -26.47 18.70 9.69
CA MET A 49 -27.30 19.89 9.76
C MET A 49 -28.05 19.91 11.11
N PRO A 50 -27.60 20.74 12.08
CA PRO A 50 -28.34 20.96 13.32
C PRO A 50 -29.79 21.35 13.04
N GLY A 51 -30.74 20.75 13.74
CA GLY A 51 -32.17 21.02 13.52
C GLY A 51 -32.84 20.09 12.49
N VAL A 52 -32.07 19.30 11.74
CA VAL A 52 -32.58 18.39 10.71
C VAL A 52 -32.16 16.94 10.97
N ASN A 53 -30.86 16.71 11.14
CA ASN A 53 -30.30 15.38 11.39
C ASN A 53 -29.23 15.35 12.49
N ALA A 54 -28.94 16.50 13.10
CA ALA A 54 -28.10 16.61 14.28
C ALA A 54 -28.77 17.48 15.34
N HIS A 55 -28.39 17.26 16.60
CA HIS A 55 -28.84 18.10 17.71
C HIS A 55 -28.29 19.54 17.56
N PRO A 56 -28.90 20.56 18.17
CA PRO A 56 -30.23 20.56 18.78
C PRO A 56 -31.36 20.58 17.71
N MET A 57 -32.35 19.69 17.86
CA MET A 57 -33.51 19.60 16.95
C MET A 57 -34.61 20.63 17.25
N HIS A 58 -34.65 21.14 18.48
CA HIS A 58 -35.64 22.08 18.99
C HIS A 58 -35.03 22.85 20.17
N PRO A 59 -35.67 23.92 20.67
CA PRO A 59 -35.26 24.57 21.91
C PRO A 59 -35.17 23.56 23.06
N ASN A 60 -34.17 23.70 23.93
CA ASN A 60 -33.88 22.80 25.05
C ASN A 60 -33.75 21.31 24.64
N CYS A 61 -33.21 21.02 23.45
CA CYS A 61 -32.87 19.65 23.06
C CYS A 61 -31.67 19.12 23.86
N HIS A 62 -31.83 17.94 24.48
CA HIS A 62 -30.82 17.27 25.30
C HIS A 62 -30.28 15.99 24.63
N CYS A 63 -30.58 15.79 23.35
CA CYS A 63 -30.08 14.66 22.57
C CYS A 63 -28.61 14.86 22.21
N SER A 64 -27.95 13.77 21.80
CA SER A 64 -26.56 13.78 21.38
C SER A 64 -26.40 13.09 20.03
N THR A 65 -25.19 13.15 19.50
CA THR A 65 -24.73 12.29 18.41
C THR A 65 -23.49 11.54 18.91
N ALA A 66 -23.20 10.40 18.29
CA ALA A 66 -21.95 9.68 18.47
C ALA A 66 -21.41 9.22 17.12
N MET A 67 -20.12 8.96 17.07
CA MET A 67 -19.47 8.41 15.87
C MET A 67 -20.05 7.02 15.57
N TYR A 68 -20.26 6.72 14.30
CA TYR A 68 -20.80 5.43 13.87
C TYR A 68 -19.81 4.71 12.97
N ILE A 69 -19.61 3.42 13.26
CA ILE A 69 -18.97 2.46 12.38
C ILE A 69 -19.93 1.27 12.31
N ASP A 70 -20.17 0.77 11.10
CA ASP A 70 -20.91 -0.48 10.91
C ASP A 70 -20.16 -1.64 11.58
N GLU A 71 -20.76 -2.20 12.63
CA GLU A 71 -20.16 -3.22 13.48
C GLU A 71 -19.73 -4.46 12.67
N LYS A 72 -20.58 -4.89 11.74
CA LYS A 72 -20.30 -6.05 10.88
C LYS A 72 -19.06 -5.79 10.02
N ARG A 73 -19.01 -4.65 9.33
CA ARG A 73 -17.85 -4.25 8.51
C ARG A 73 -16.60 -4.07 9.35
N TYR A 74 -16.73 -3.54 10.57
CA TYR A 74 -15.61 -3.37 11.48
C TYR A 74 -15.00 -4.71 11.88
N TYR A 75 -15.82 -5.69 12.24
CA TYR A 75 -15.35 -7.04 12.54
C TYR A 75 -14.79 -7.75 11.29
N GLU A 76 -15.42 -7.62 10.12
CA GLU A 76 -14.85 -8.14 8.86
C GLU A 76 -13.45 -7.55 8.57
N TRP A 77 -13.25 -6.25 8.83
CA TRP A 77 -11.96 -5.59 8.71
C TRP A 77 -10.95 -6.09 9.75
N LEU A 78 -11.34 -6.21 11.03
CA LEU A 78 -10.48 -6.72 12.10
C LEU A 78 -10.06 -8.17 11.84
N ASP A 79 -11.00 -9.04 11.49
CA ASP A 79 -10.75 -10.47 11.27
C ASP A 79 -9.87 -10.73 10.05
N SER A 80 -9.83 -9.79 9.09
CA SER A 80 -8.97 -9.86 7.90
C SER A 80 -7.73 -8.97 7.98
N TYR A 81 -7.47 -8.31 9.11
CA TYR A 81 -6.43 -7.29 9.22
C TYR A 81 -5.05 -7.81 8.82
N ASP A 82 -4.68 -9.00 9.27
CA ASP A 82 -3.37 -9.63 8.97
C ASP A 82 -3.18 -9.95 7.47
N GLN A 83 -4.24 -9.89 6.66
CA GLN A 83 -4.18 -10.15 5.22
C GLN A 83 -3.93 -8.88 4.40
N HIS A 84 -4.21 -7.70 4.97
CA HIS A 84 -4.17 -6.44 4.21
C HIS A 84 -3.41 -5.30 4.93
N TYR A 85 -3.34 -5.29 6.26
CA TYR A 85 -2.67 -4.26 7.08
C TYR A 85 -3.10 -2.82 6.71
N MET A 86 -4.39 -2.64 6.42
CA MET A 86 -4.96 -1.38 5.95
C MET A 86 -5.74 -0.73 7.09
N SER A 87 -5.79 0.60 7.14
CA SER A 87 -6.75 1.28 8.01
C SER A 87 -8.17 0.93 7.57
N TYR A 88 -9.14 1.05 8.49
CA TYR A 88 -10.55 0.76 8.20
C TYR A 88 -11.07 1.52 6.97
N ASN A 89 -10.75 2.82 6.87
CA ASN A 89 -11.21 3.66 5.76
C ASN A 89 -10.69 3.18 4.40
N ASP A 90 -9.40 2.83 4.32
CA ASP A 90 -8.82 2.32 3.08
C ASP A 90 -9.37 0.94 2.71
N TRP A 91 -9.62 0.09 3.72
CA TRP A 91 -10.25 -1.21 3.50
C TRP A 91 -11.68 -1.07 2.98
N VAL A 92 -12.46 -0.12 3.51
CA VAL A 92 -13.81 0.18 3.01
C VAL A 92 -13.74 0.67 1.55
N GLU A 93 -12.82 1.57 1.22
CA GLU A 93 -12.61 2.02 -0.16
C GLU A 93 -12.25 0.85 -1.10
N TRP A 94 -11.37 -0.03 -0.63
CA TRP A 94 -10.96 -1.24 -1.36
C TRP A 94 -12.13 -2.20 -1.59
N LYS A 95 -12.91 -2.51 -0.55
CA LYS A 95 -14.11 -3.37 -0.63
C LYS A 95 -15.16 -2.79 -1.56
N ASN A 96 -15.40 -1.47 -1.49
CA ASN A 96 -16.37 -0.81 -2.36
C ASN A 96 -15.98 -0.91 -3.85
N ASN A 97 -14.67 -0.95 -4.14
CA ASN A 97 -14.15 -1.10 -5.50
C ASN A 97 -13.89 -2.56 -5.90
N GLU A 98 -14.17 -3.55 -5.04
CA GLU A 98 -13.81 -4.96 -5.26
C GLU A 98 -14.40 -5.52 -6.57
N ILE A 99 -15.68 -5.26 -6.84
CA ILE A 99 -16.33 -5.70 -8.08
C ILE A 99 -15.67 -5.04 -9.31
N SER A 100 -15.43 -3.73 -9.27
CA SER A 100 -14.80 -2.99 -10.36
C SER A 100 -13.37 -3.47 -10.62
N ARG A 101 -12.60 -3.79 -9.57
CA ARG A 101 -11.24 -4.34 -9.69
C ARG A 101 -11.26 -5.77 -10.21
N ALA A 102 -12.17 -6.62 -9.72
CA ALA A 102 -12.33 -7.97 -10.24
C ALA A 102 -12.68 -7.96 -11.75
N LEU A 103 -13.52 -7.02 -12.19
CA LEU A 103 -13.81 -6.80 -13.61
C LEU A 103 -12.59 -6.25 -14.36
N ALA A 104 -11.83 -5.32 -13.79
CA ALA A 104 -10.61 -4.80 -14.38
C ALA A 104 -9.56 -5.90 -14.60
N VAL A 105 -9.38 -6.79 -13.61
CA VAL A 105 -8.51 -7.98 -13.70
C VAL A 105 -8.95 -8.89 -14.85
N ARG A 106 -10.26 -9.14 -14.98
CA ARG A 106 -10.81 -9.92 -16.11
C ARG A 106 -10.59 -9.25 -17.46
N ASN A 107 -10.59 -7.92 -17.49
CA ASN A 107 -10.34 -7.13 -18.69
C ASN A 107 -8.84 -6.90 -18.97
N GLY A 108 -7.95 -7.55 -18.22
CA GLY A 108 -6.51 -7.48 -18.44
C GLY A 108 -5.83 -6.28 -17.80
N ASN A 109 -6.35 -5.77 -16.68
CA ASN A 109 -5.69 -4.73 -15.88
C ASN A 109 -5.49 -5.19 -14.44
N ILE A 110 -4.30 -5.00 -13.88
CA ILE A 110 -4.03 -5.21 -12.45
C ILE A 110 -3.84 -3.83 -11.83
N TYR A 111 -4.66 -3.51 -10.83
CA TYR A 111 -4.75 -2.20 -10.19
C TYR A 111 -4.89 -1.03 -11.19
N GLY A 112 -5.68 -1.24 -12.25
CA GLY A 112 -5.87 -0.24 -13.31
C GLY A 112 -4.66 -0.06 -14.24
N ILE A 113 -3.57 -0.80 -14.04
CA ILE A 113 -2.40 -0.82 -14.91
C ILE A 113 -2.61 -1.85 -16.01
N LYS A 114 -2.34 -1.46 -17.26
CA LYS A 114 -2.47 -2.34 -18.42
C LYS A 114 -1.61 -3.58 -18.23
N THR A 115 -2.23 -4.75 -18.28
CA THR A 115 -1.57 -6.04 -18.06
C THR A 115 -1.59 -6.89 -19.33
N THR A 116 -0.45 -7.42 -19.73
CA THR A 116 -0.31 -8.22 -20.96
C THR A 116 0.26 -9.61 -20.68
N ASN A 117 0.01 -10.55 -21.59
CA ASN A 117 0.58 -11.90 -21.61
C ASN A 117 0.27 -12.80 -20.39
N GLY A 118 -0.70 -12.44 -19.56
CA GLY A 118 -1.11 -13.21 -18.37
C GLY A 118 -2.04 -14.40 -18.63
N GLN A 119 -2.04 -14.97 -19.85
CA GLN A 119 -2.84 -16.17 -20.14
C GLN A 119 -2.33 -17.36 -19.33
N GLY A 120 -3.23 -18.06 -18.64
CA GLY A 120 -2.90 -19.22 -17.81
C GLY A 120 -2.59 -18.90 -16.34
N VAL A 121 -2.43 -17.63 -15.97
CA VAL A 121 -2.37 -17.19 -14.56
C VAL A 121 -3.78 -17.12 -14.00
N SER A 122 -4.01 -17.75 -12.84
CA SER A 122 -5.32 -17.83 -12.18
C SER A 122 -5.86 -16.44 -11.80
N ASN A 123 -7.18 -16.33 -11.64
CA ASN A 123 -7.80 -15.06 -11.23
C ASN A 123 -7.50 -14.77 -9.76
N GLU A 124 -7.36 -15.83 -8.97
CA GLU A 124 -6.98 -15.82 -7.57
C GLU A 124 -5.60 -15.19 -7.42
N THR A 125 -4.59 -15.71 -8.14
CA THR A 125 -3.22 -15.14 -8.15
C THR A 125 -3.23 -13.68 -8.60
N LYS A 126 -3.98 -13.33 -9.65
CA LYS A 126 -4.12 -11.94 -10.11
C LYS A 126 -4.78 -11.03 -9.08
N ALA A 127 -5.74 -11.53 -8.32
CA ALA A 127 -6.40 -10.77 -7.26
C ALA A 127 -5.45 -10.50 -6.08
N VAL A 128 -4.58 -11.46 -5.74
CA VAL A 128 -3.52 -11.23 -4.74
C VAL A 128 -2.51 -10.20 -5.26
N LEU A 129 -2.08 -10.30 -6.52
CA LEU A 129 -1.19 -9.30 -7.16
C LEU A 129 -1.80 -7.89 -7.12
N ASP A 130 -3.08 -7.77 -7.49
CA ASP A 130 -3.83 -6.52 -7.47
C ASP A 130 -3.89 -5.91 -6.05
N LYS A 131 -4.09 -6.75 -5.03
CA LYS A 131 -4.07 -6.34 -3.62
C LYS A 131 -2.68 -5.87 -3.18
N ASP A 132 -1.62 -6.60 -3.50
CA ASP A 132 -0.26 -6.28 -3.06
C ASP A 132 0.28 -5.03 -3.75
N ILE A 133 0.00 -4.86 -5.05
CA ILE A 133 0.32 -3.64 -5.80
C ILE A 133 -0.46 -2.45 -5.25
N HIS A 134 -1.73 -2.61 -4.87
CA HIS A 134 -2.48 -1.55 -4.19
C HIS A 134 -1.78 -1.11 -2.90
N LYS A 135 -1.38 -2.07 -2.07
CA LYS A 135 -0.69 -1.79 -0.81
C LYS A 135 0.61 -1.02 -1.05
N LEU A 136 1.41 -1.46 -2.02
CA LEU A 136 2.68 -0.79 -2.38
C LEU A 136 2.47 0.62 -2.92
N LEU A 137 1.50 0.84 -3.81
CA LEU A 137 1.21 2.18 -4.34
C LEU A 137 0.64 3.12 -3.29
N LYS A 138 0.11 2.59 -2.19
CA LYS A 138 -0.30 3.38 -1.03
C LYS A 138 0.89 3.75 -0.14
N GLU A 139 1.81 2.80 0.08
CA GLU A 139 3.08 3.03 0.80
C GLU A 139 3.98 4.01 0.04
N TYR A 140 3.94 3.95 -1.30
CA TYR A 140 4.75 4.77 -2.20
C TYR A 140 3.88 5.60 -3.16
N PRO A 141 3.18 6.65 -2.68
CA PRO A 141 2.27 7.44 -3.51
C PRO A 141 2.92 8.09 -4.73
N VAL A 142 4.22 8.37 -4.68
CA VAL A 142 4.99 8.95 -5.79
C VAL A 142 4.96 8.08 -7.06
N LEU A 143 4.76 6.78 -6.92
CA LEU A 143 4.69 5.83 -8.04
C LEU A 143 3.29 5.71 -8.66
N LYS A 144 2.25 6.31 -8.06
CA LYS A 144 0.88 6.25 -8.59
C LYS A 144 0.82 6.88 -9.98
N GLY A 145 0.40 6.08 -10.96
CA GLY A 145 0.31 6.49 -12.37
C GLY A 145 1.66 6.56 -13.11
N ARG A 146 2.76 6.14 -12.48
CA ARG A 146 4.09 6.10 -13.11
C ARG A 146 4.39 4.76 -13.79
N ILE A 147 3.84 3.66 -13.28
CA ILE A 147 3.98 2.33 -13.86
C ILE A 147 3.01 2.20 -15.05
N SER A 148 3.58 2.15 -16.25
CA SER A 148 2.85 2.18 -17.53
C SER A 148 2.25 0.83 -17.91
N GLU A 149 2.94 -0.26 -17.59
CA GLU A 149 2.51 -1.62 -17.93
C GLU A 149 3.00 -2.67 -16.93
N ILE A 150 2.20 -3.73 -16.82
CA ILE A 150 2.58 -5.00 -16.22
C ILE A 150 2.59 -6.04 -17.34
N SER A 151 3.63 -6.84 -17.45
CA SER A 151 3.69 -7.91 -18.44
C SER A 151 4.15 -9.21 -17.81
N PHE A 152 3.47 -10.31 -18.16
CA PHE A 152 3.96 -11.63 -17.81
C PHE A 152 4.89 -12.13 -18.91
N THR A 153 6.14 -12.42 -18.58
CA THR A 153 7.17 -12.80 -19.54
C THR A 153 8.00 -13.98 -19.01
N GLU A 154 8.68 -14.69 -19.90
CA GLU A 154 9.70 -15.65 -19.48
C GLU A 154 10.89 -14.88 -18.91
N LEU A 155 11.15 -15.07 -17.62
CA LEU A 155 12.35 -14.59 -16.92
C LEU A 155 13.19 -15.80 -16.50
N SER A 156 14.39 -15.57 -15.96
CA SER A 156 15.19 -16.67 -15.43
C SER A 156 14.45 -17.37 -14.29
N SER A 157 14.78 -18.64 -14.01
CA SER A 157 14.09 -19.45 -12.99
C SER A 157 14.13 -18.85 -11.59
N ASN A 158 15.06 -17.93 -11.34
CA ASN A 158 15.33 -17.33 -10.05
C ASN A 158 14.85 -15.87 -9.97
N GLU A 159 14.13 -15.38 -10.97
CA GLU A 159 13.56 -14.03 -10.98
C GLU A 159 12.04 -14.14 -10.95
N ILE A 160 11.41 -13.74 -9.85
CA ILE A 160 9.94 -13.70 -9.74
C ILE A 160 9.38 -12.50 -10.48
N ALA A 161 10.04 -11.36 -10.35
CA ALA A 161 9.67 -10.12 -10.99
C ALA A 161 10.92 -9.38 -11.49
N SER A 162 10.71 -8.27 -12.21
CA SER A 162 11.78 -7.38 -12.64
C SER A 162 11.23 -6.00 -12.99
N ALA A 163 11.75 -4.97 -12.33
CA ALA A 163 11.53 -3.56 -12.62
C ALA A 163 12.31 -3.14 -13.86
N ARG A 164 11.64 -2.47 -14.80
CA ARG A 164 12.25 -1.97 -16.03
C ARG A 164 11.89 -0.51 -16.25
N ILE A 165 12.82 0.20 -16.87
CA ILE A 165 12.61 1.56 -17.37
C ILE A 165 13.03 1.60 -18.84
N ASN A 166 12.22 2.26 -19.67
CA ASN A 166 12.52 2.43 -21.10
C ASN A 166 13.23 3.79 -21.36
N LYS A 167 13.64 4.04 -22.61
CA LYS A 167 14.30 5.30 -23.00
C LYS A 167 13.45 6.56 -22.84
N ASN A 168 12.13 6.41 -22.78
CA ASN A 168 11.19 7.49 -22.54
C ASN A 168 10.91 7.68 -21.04
N LEU A 169 11.61 6.96 -20.17
CA LEU A 169 11.44 6.93 -18.72
C LEU A 169 10.09 6.35 -18.25
N ASP A 170 9.43 5.55 -19.11
CA ASP A 170 8.25 4.80 -18.69
C ASP A 170 8.68 3.58 -17.87
N LEU A 171 8.09 3.43 -16.70
CA LEU A 171 8.32 2.31 -15.80
C LEU A 171 7.43 1.13 -16.20
N ALA A 172 7.97 -0.09 -16.14
CA ALA A 172 7.27 -1.32 -16.47
C ALA A 172 7.65 -2.43 -15.50
N LEU A 173 6.66 -3.19 -15.05
CA LEU A 173 6.86 -4.36 -14.20
C LEU A 173 6.75 -5.63 -15.04
N LYS A 174 7.79 -6.47 -15.00
CA LYS A 174 7.76 -7.81 -15.59
C LYS A 174 7.56 -8.84 -14.49
N LEU A 175 6.67 -9.81 -14.74
CA LEU A 175 6.37 -10.92 -13.84
C LEU A 175 6.69 -12.23 -14.55
N ASN A 176 7.31 -13.17 -13.84
CA ASN A 176 7.73 -14.45 -14.45
C ASN A 176 6.53 -15.36 -14.74
N ILE A 177 6.16 -15.49 -16.02
CA ILE A 177 4.99 -16.27 -16.41
C ILE A 177 5.08 -17.75 -15.99
N ASN A 178 6.28 -18.32 -15.91
CA ASN A 178 6.46 -19.72 -15.54
C ASN A 178 6.17 -19.93 -14.04
N ILE A 179 6.51 -18.92 -13.21
CA ILE A 179 6.22 -18.91 -11.77
C ILE A 179 4.74 -18.64 -11.53
N PHE A 180 4.20 -17.58 -12.12
CA PHE A 180 2.82 -17.18 -11.89
C PHE A 180 1.75 -18.11 -12.49
N LYS A 181 2.11 -19.02 -13.41
CA LYS A 181 1.21 -20.08 -13.90
C LYS A 181 1.12 -21.28 -12.97
N ASN A 182 2.09 -21.47 -12.06
CA ASN A 182 2.18 -22.64 -11.21
C ASN A 182 2.06 -22.20 -9.75
N GLU A 183 0.86 -22.30 -9.19
CA GLU A 183 0.58 -21.89 -7.80
C GLU A 183 1.46 -22.62 -6.79
N ASP A 184 1.67 -23.92 -6.94
CA ASP A 184 2.54 -24.70 -6.05
C ASP A 184 3.99 -24.19 -6.07
N MET A 185 4.49 -23.80 -7.25
CA MET A 185 5.83 -23.24 -7.39
C MET A 185 5.91 -21.83 -6.81
N LEU A 186 4.88 -20.99 -7.02
CA LEU A 186 4.80 -19.66 -6.43
C LEU A 186 4.76 -19.75 -4.89
N HIS A 187 3.89 -20.60 -4.34
CA HIS A 187 3.83 -20.87 -2.90
C HIS A 187 5.16 -21.41 -2.37
N GLY A 188 5.76 -22.38 -3.07
CA GLY A 188 7.06 -22.93 -2.71
C GLY A 188 8.19 -21.91 -2.68
N LEU A 189 8.20 -20.93 -3.59
CA LEU A 189 9.21 -19.85 -3.63
C LEU A 189 8.96 -18.76 -2.58
N ILE A 190 7.72 -18.58 -2.16
CA ILE A 190 7.35 -17.62 -1.11
C ILE A 190 7.62 -18.20 0.29
N GLU A 191 7.33 -19.49 0.49
CA GLU A 191 7.37 -20.14 1.80
C GLU A 191 8.75 -20.73 2.15
N ASN A 192 9.56 -21.09 1.17
CA ASN A 192 10.91 -21.60 1.41
C ASN A 192 11.93 -20.47 1.24
N GLU A 193 12.65 -20.14 2.32
CA GLU A 193 13.90 -19.38 2.23
C GLU A 193 14.84 -20.13 1.25
N ASN A 194 14.99 -19.61 0.04
CA ASN A 194 15.84 -20.20 -0.99
C ASN A 194 17.15 -19.42 -1.00
N ASP A 195 18.30 -20.07 -0.94
CA ASP A 195 19.62 -19.42 -1.00
C ASP A 195 19.82 -18.51 -2.25
N MET A 196 18.97 -18.67 -3.28
CA MET A 196 18.96 -17.87 -4.51
C MET A 196 18.04 -16.64 -4.49
N LEU A 197 17.12 -16.54 -3.52
CA LEU A 197 16.15 -15.44 -3.39
C LEU A 197 16.19 -14.92 -1.94
N SER A 198 16.20 -13.61 -1.73
CA SER A 198 16.15 -13.11 -0.36
C SER A 198 14.90 -13.60 0.37
N PRO A 199 14.98 -13.85 1.69
CA PRO A 199 13.82 -14.11 2.52
C PRO A 199 12.95 -12.85 2.60
N GLU A 200 12.11 -12.67 1.60
CA GLU A 200 11.13 -11.60 1.54
C GLU A 200 9.76 -12.08 2.05
N GLY A 201 9.63 -13.40 2.24
CA GLY A 201 8.58 -14.09 3.01
C GLY A 201 7.17 -13.97 2.44
N SER A 202 6.97 -13.24 1.34
CA SER A 202 5.66 -12.98 0.73
C SER A 202 5.82 -12.47 -0.70
N MET A 203 4.78 -12.63 -1.52
CA MET A 203 4.71 -11.97 -2.84
C MET A 203 4.83 -10.44 -2.75
N TYR A 204 4.24 -9.85 -1.71
CA TYR A 204 4.39 -8.42 -1.42
C TYR A 204 5.86 -8.02 -1.21
N GLY A 205 6.68 -8.87 -0.59
CA GLY A 205 8.11 -8.64 -0.43
C GLY A 205 8.85 -8.59 -1.77
N TYR A 206 8.60 -9.57 -2.66
CA TYR A 206 9.16 -9.59 -4.03
C TYR A 206 8.71 -8.40 -4.86
N LEU A 207 7.46 -7.97 -4.72
CA LEU A 207 7.01 -6.75 -5.36
C LEU A 207 7.63 -5.50 -4.71
N LYS A 208 7.86 -5.49 -3.39
CA LYS A 208 8.50 -4.38 -2.67
C LYS A 208 9.94 -4.17 -3.12
N HIS A 209 10.68 -5.25 -3.40
CA HIS A 209 11.99 -5.20 -4.03
C HIS A 209 11.93 -4.40 -5.34
N GLU A 210 11.06 -4.82 -6.27
CA GLU A 210 10.93 -4.13 -7.56
C GLU A 210 10.42 -2.70 -7.44
N PHE A 211 9.55 -2.43 -6.46
CA PHE A 211 9.08 -1.08 -6.20
C PHE A 211 10.18 -0.18 -5.64
N THR A 212 11.18 -0.74 -4.95
CA THR A 212 12.35 0.02 -4.50
C THR A 212 13.19 0.46 -5.69
N HIS A 213 13.36 -0.41 -6.70
CA HIS A 213 13.96 0.00 -7.98
C HIS A 213 13.16 1.11 -8.66
N PHE A 214 11.83 1.03 -8.68
CA PHE A 214 11.00 2.11 -9.22
C PHE A 214 11.15 3.43 -8.46
N LEU A 215 11.33 3.40 -7.13
CA LEU A 215 11.60 4.60 -6.33
C LEU A 215 12.95 5.21 -6.71
N GLU A 216 14.00 4.40 -6.85
CA GLU A 216 15.31 4.87 -7.31
C GLU A 216 15.21 5.53 -8.69
N TYR A 217 14.52 4.88 -9.62
CA TYR A 217 14.30 5.41 -10.96
C TYR A 217 13.56 6.75 -10.91
N GLN A 218 12.46 6.81 -10.14
CA GLN A 218 11.65 8.02 -10.00
C GLN A 218 12.46 9.16 -9.36
N TYR A 219 13.25 8.86 -8.33
CA TYR A 219 14.11 9.84 -7.68
C TYR A 219 15.15 10.39 -8.66
N ALA A 220 15.81 9.53 -9.45
CA ALA A 220 16.77 9.97 -10.46
C ALA A 220 16.12 10.83 -11.54
N ILE A 221 14.90 10.51 -11.97
CA ILE A 221 14.12 11.33 -12.92
C ILE A 221 13.84 12.71 -12.32
N ASP A 222 13.42 12.78 -11.06
CA ASP A 222 13.06 14.04 -10.41
C ASP A 222 14.28 14.94 -10.11
N HIS A 223 15.48 14.36 -10.03
CA HIS A 223 16.74 15.05 -9.73
C HIS A 223 17.67 15.22 -10.95
N SER A 224 17.16 14.96 -12.15
CA SER A 224 17.90 15.13 -13.40
C SER A 224 17.32 16.26 -14.25
N GLU A 225 18.19 17.04 -14.90
CA GLU A 225 17.78 18.09 -15.82
C GLU A 225 17.38 17.54 -17.19
N THR A 226 17.91 16.37 -17.56
CA THR A 226 17.72 15.74 -18.87
C THR A 226 17.43 14.25 -18.75
N VAL A 227 16.78 13.70 -19.77
CA VAL A 227 16.51 12.25 -19.88
C VAL A 227 17.80 11.43 -19.90
N ASP A 228 18.84 11.94 -20.57
CA ASP A 228 20.15 11.26 -20.64
C ASP A 228 20.83 11.24 -19.28
N GLN A 229 20.75 12.33 -18.51
CA GLN A 229 21.26 12.38 -17.14
C GLN A 229 20.51 11.39 -16.25
N ALA A 230 19.17 11.36 -16.32
CA ALA A 230 18.36 10.41 -15.55
C ALA A 230 18.74 8.97 -15.89
N GLY A 231 18.86 8.65 -17.19
CA GLY A 231 19.27 7.32 -17.64
C GLY A 231 20.68 6.94 -17.17
N ASN A 232 21.62 7.89 -17.14
CA ASN A 232 22.97 7.66 -16.64
C ASN A 232 22.99 7.46 -15.11
N ASP A 233 22.30 8.30 -14.36
CA ASP A 233 22.24 8.21 -12.90
C ASP A 233 21.58 6.89 -12.45
N ILE A 234 20.55 6.44 -13.18
CA ILE A 234 19.93 5.11 -12.99
C ILE A 234 20.91 4.00 -13.37
N GLY A 235 21.51 4.06 -14.56
CA GLY A 235 22.39 3.00 -15.07
C GLY A 235 23.68 2.82 -14.28
N THR A 236 24.08 3.84 -13.51
CA THR A 236 25.24 3.80 -12.61
C THR A 236 24.85 3.57 -11.15
N SER A 237 23.55 3.40 -10.86
CA SER A 237 23.00 3.26 -9.50
C SER A 237 23.50 4.37 -8.57
N LYS A 238 23.60 5.59 -9.08
CA LYS A 238 24.27 6.71 -8.41
C LYS A 238 23.73 6.94 -7.00
N TYR A 239 22.40 7.06 -6.87
CA TYR A 239 21.76 7.35 -5.59
C TYR A 239 21.80 6.14 -4.64
N ALA A 240 21.66 4.92 -5.15
CA ALA A 240 21.85 3.74 -4.32
C ALA A 240 23.29 3.61 -3.81
N ASN A 241 24.30 4.01 -4.59
CA ASN A 241 25.69 4.08 -4.12
C ASN A 241 25.84 5.09 -2.97
N GLU A 242 25.29 6.30 -3.14
CA GLU A 242 25.33 7.36 -2.12
C GLU A 242 24.69 6.88 -0.80
N ILE A 243 23.45 6.34 -0.86
CA ILE A 243 22.72 5.83 0.31
C ILE A 243 23.48 4.69 0.98
N LEU A 244 23.98 3.73 0.19
CA LEU A 244 24.67 2.58 0.74
C LEU A 244 25.99 2.96 1.41
N ASP A 245 26.77 3.87 0.80
CA ASP A 245 28.03 4.34 1.35
C ASP A 245 27.80 5.10 2.67
N ASP A 246 26.78 5.96 2.73
CA ASP A 246 26.40 6.66 3.95
C ASP A 246 25.93 5.69 5.05
N ALA A 247 25.10 4.70 4.71
CA ALA A 247 24.61 3.71 5.67
C ALA A 247 25.73 2.83 6.25
N ILE A 248 26.67 2.39 5.40
CA ILE A 248 27.86 1.62 5.82
C ILE A 248 28.73 2.47 6.75
N ASN A 249 28.98 3.72 6.41
CA ASN A 249 29.78 4.64 7.21
C ASN A 249 29.14 4.91 8.58
N ASN A 250 27.83 5.15 8.62
CA ASN A 250 27.07 5.36 9.85
C ASN A 250 27.08 4.12 10.76
N CYS A 251 27.13 2.92 10.18
CA CYS A 251 27.26 1.67 10.93
C CYS A 251 28.70 1.38 11.37
N GLY A 252 29.69 2.17 10.95
CA GLY A 252 31.11 1.89 11.20
C GLY A 252 31.61 0.62 10.51
N LEU A 253 30.98 0.23 9.39
CA LEU A 253 31.32 -0.96 8.62
C LEU A 253 32.29 -0.62 7.49
N THR A 254 32.91 -1.63 6.89
CA THR A 254 33.71 -1.49 5.66
C THR A 254 32.98 -2.15 4.50
N LYS A 255 32.84 -1.44 3.39
CA LYS A 255 32.16 -1.97 2.19
C LYS A 255 32.97 -3.14 1.60
N SER A 256 32.40 -4.34 1.66
CA SER A 256 32.91 -5.56 1.04
C SER A 256 31.78 -6.56 0.80
N ASP A 257 31.96 -7.45 -0.17
CA ASP A 257 30.95 -8.48 -0.48
C ASP A 257 30.60 -9.33 0.75
N ASP A 258 31.60 -9.67 1.58
CA ASP A 258 31.39 -10.39 2.85
C ASP A 258 30.45 -9.64 3.80
N ILE A 259 30.58 -8.31 3.90
CA ILE A 259 29.72 -7.49 4.75
C ILE A 259 28.33 -7.37 4.14
N MET A 260 28.22 -7.19 2.81
CA MET A 260 26.94 -7.13 2.12
C MET A 260 26.15 -8.43 2.27
N GLU A 261 26.79 -9.59 2.08
CA GLU A 261 26.18 -10.90 2.25
C GLU A 261 25.76 -11.15 3.70
N ALA A 262 26.65 -10.85 4.66
CA ALA A 262 26.37 -11.05 6.07
C ALA A 262 25.24 -10.12 6.58
N GLN A 263 25.24 -8.85 6.18
CA GLN A 263 24.31 -7.86 6.69
C GLN A 263 22.97 -7.85 5.95
N ILE A 264 22.96 -8.09 4.64
CA ILE A 264 21.77 -8.01 3.79
C ILE A 264 21.49 -9.40 3.23
N SER A 265 22.05 -9.74 2.07
CA SER A 265 21.85 -11.01 1.37
C SER A 265 22.99 -11.25 0.38
N LYS A 266 23.11 -12.48 -0.12
CA LYS A 266 24.05 -12.77 -1.22
C LYS A 266 23.75 -11.95 -2.47
N TYR A 267 22.47 -11.69 -2.75
CA TYR A 267 22.07 -10.89 -3.93
C TYR A 267 22.44 -9.41 -3.79
N ALA A 268 22.53 -8.89 -2.57
CA ALA A 268 23.03 -7.53 -2.30
C ALA A 268 24.49 -7.30 -2.72
N THR A 269 25.26 -8.35 -3.04
CA THR A 269 26.65 -8.23 -3.51
C THR A 269 26.75 -7.82 -4.98
N TYR A 270 25.67 -7.92 -5.77
CA TYR A 270 25.72 -7.67 -7.21
C TYR A 270 25.98 -6.20 -7.56
N ASN A 271 25.25 -5.28 -6.94
CA ASN A 271 25.46 -3.85 -7.02
C ASN A 271 24.70 -3.14 -5.90
N SER A 272 24.95 -1.83 -5.72
CA SER A 272 24.31 -1.06 -4.65
C SER A 272 22.79 -0.94 -4.83
N SER A 273 22.26 -0.91 -6.05
CA SER A 273 20.81 -0.85 -6.29
C SER A 273 20.11 -2.12 -5.79
N GLU A 274 20.66 -3.31 -6.11
CA GLU A 274 20.18 -4.57 -5.53
C GLU A 274 20.31 -4.59 -4.02
N ALA A 275 21.43 -4.09 -3.46
CA ALA A 275 21.59 -4.02 -2.02
C ALA A 275 20.51 -3.20 -1.31
N ILE A 276 20.15 -2.04 -1.88
CA ILE A 276 19.10 -1.17 -1.34
C ILE A 276 17.72 -1.81 -1.50
N ALA A 277 17.44 -2.44 -2.65
CA ALA A 277 16.18 -3.14 -2.89
C ALA A 277 15.98 -4.31 -1.91
N GLU A 278 17.01 -5.16 -1.76
CA GLU A 278 17.03 -6.30 -0.84
C GLU A 278 16.89 -5.87 0.62
N ALA A 279 17.58 -4.81 1.03
CA ALA A 279 17.47 -4.28 2.39
C ALA A 279 16.05 -3.77 2.70
N ASN A 280 15.35 -3.21 1.72
CA ASN A 280 14.00 -2.69 1.90
C ASN A 280 12.91 -3.77 1.84
N SER A 281 13.12 -4.85 1.09
CA SER A 281 12.15 -5.94 0.91
C SER A 281 12.27 -7.06 1.95
N THR A 282 13.45 -7.26 2.53
CA THR A 282 13.71 -8.37 3.45
C THR A 282 13.04 -8.24 4.82
N ILE A 283 12.71 -9.39 5.41
CA ILE A 283 12.26 -9.51 6.82
C ILE A 283 13.43 -9.46 7.82
N LYS A 284 14.67 -9.55 7.34
CA LYS A 284 15.89 -9.54 8.17
C LYS A 284 16.10 -8.14 8.79
N GLU A 285 16.62 -8.12 10.02
CA GLU A 285 16.76 -6.89 10.81
C GLU A 285 18.18 -6.72 11.35
N THR A 286 19.13 -6.41 10.45
CA THR A 286 20.53 -6.10 10.83
C THR A 286 20.75 -4.61 11.07
N VAL A 287 21.94 -4.24 11.56
CA VAL A 287 22.29 -2.83 11.79
C VAL A 287 22.30 -2.05 10.47
N LEU A 288 22.85 -2.63 9.40
CA LEU A 288 22.91 -1.98 8.09
C LEU A 288 21.53 -1.85 7.46
N ILE A 289 20.69 -2.90 7.53
CA ILE A 289 19.32 -2.85 7.01
C ILE A 289 18.52 -1.75 7.70
N LYS A 290 18.61 -1.66 9.03
CA LYS A 290 17.91 -0.61 9.80
C LYS A 290 18.40 0.79 9.46
N GLU A 291 19.65 0.94 9.08
CA GLU A 291 20.20 2.22 8.64
C GLU A 291 19.71 2.58 7.24
N ILE A 292 19.71 1.63 6.30
CA ILE A 292 19.19 1.81 4.94
C ILE A 292 17.71 2.19 4.95
N LYS A 293 16.87 1.51 5.75
CA LYS A 293 15.42 1.77 5.87
C LYS A 293 15.05 3.17 6.41
N LYS A 294 16.03 4.01 6.79
CA LYS A 294 15.79 5.40 7.21
C LYS A 294 15.72 6.37 6.04
N TRP A 295 16.25 5.98 4.89
CA TRP A 295 16.28 6.76 3.65
C TRP A 295 15.03 6.48 2.83
#